data_AF-A0A948F8L9-F1
#
_entry.id   AF-A0A948F8L9-F1
#
_cell.length_a   1.000
_cell.length_b   1.000
_cell.length_c   1.000
_cell.angle_alpha   90.00
_cell.angle_beta   90.00
_cell.angle_gamma   90.00
#
_symmetry.space_group_name_H-M   'P 1'
#
loop_
_entity.id
_entity.type
_entity.pdbx_description
1 polymer ?
#
loop_
_entity_poly.entity_id
_entity_poly.type
_entity_poly.pdbx_seq_one_letter_code
_entity_poly.pdbx_strand_id
1 'polypeptide(L)'
;MFGKNLCLWLITALLIISVGSAQACVGRILYVGALDTPDGRVMAELLVLLINERTGTNVKIRFMDNNDQLYAALKALDEKDRIDIIVEDTANAMAILKLERKSDLDAELTEAKENYEKKLDIIWLNPFGFKNRGGKANSTISAPLVRRDVLTNFPLLPRVLNKLSGAISDETYTDLISKAKSGDKAKNIAKDFLKEKKFI
;
A
#
# COMPACT_ATOMS: atom_id res chain seq x y z
N MET A 1 18.80 22.46 -67.80
CA MET A 1 18.57 23.58 -66.87
C MET A 1 17.57 23.14 -65.81
N PHE A 2 17.95 23.32 -64.55
CA PHE A 2 17.20 23.05 -63.33
C PHE A 2 15.82 23.73 -63.28
N GLY A 3 14.89 23.15 -62.50
CA GLY A 3 13.72 23.87 -62.00
C GLY A 3 12.57 22.91 -61.67
N LYS A 4 12.58 22.32 -60.46
CA LYS A 4 11.74 22.77 -59.33
C LYS A 4 10.25 22.56 -59.60
N ASN A 5 9.64 21.62 -58.86
CA ASN A 5 8.30 21.69 -58.24
C ASN A 5 7.79 20.29 -57.79
N LEU A 6 8.67 19.43 -57.27
CA LEU A 6 8.29 18.16 -56.62
C LEU A 6 8.28 18.31 -55.09
N CYS A 7 7.72 19.40 -54.58
CA CYS A 7 7.72 19.66 -53.14
C CYS A 7 6.45 20.39 -52.74
N LEU A 8 5.28 19.75 -52.91
CA LEU A 8 4.07 20.22 -52.22
C LEU A 8 2.93 19.18 -52.14
N TRP A 9 3.22 17.90 -51.88
CA TRP A 9 2.20 16.92 -51.49
C TRP A 9 2.81 15.87 -50.55
N LEU A 10 3.25 16.30 -49.36
CA LEU A 10 3.73 15.38 -48.30
C LEU A 10 3.71 16.04 -46.91
N ILE A 11 2.63 16.77 -46.57
CA ILE A 11 2.39 17.26 -45.20
C ILE A 11 0.95 16.93 -44.79
N THR A 12 0.56 15.66 -44.91
CA THR A 12 -0.77 15.21 -44.45
C THR A 12 -0.71 13.79 -43.90
N ALA A 13 0.20 13.52 -42.97
CA ALA A 13 0.11 12.34 -42.11
C ALA A 13 1.17 12.39 -41.00
N LEU A 14 1.00 13.26 -40.00
CA LEU A 14 1.64 13.01 -38.69
C LEU A 14 0.84 13.66 -37.57
N LEU A 15 -0.40 13.22 -37.43
CA LEU A 15 -1.15 13.30 -36.18
C LEU A 15 -1.53 11.85 -35.81
N ILE A 16 -0.51 11.03 -35.60
CA ILE A 16 -0.70 9.81 -34.81
C ILE A 16 -0.79 10.32 -33.38
N ILE A 17 -2.00 10.69 -32.99
CA ILE A 17 -2.40 10.74 -31.59
C ILE A 17 -2.05 9.35 -31.07
N SER A 18 -0.98 9.24 -30.29
CA SER A 18 -0.73 8.07 -29.48
C SER A 18 -1.89 7.99 -28.50
N VAL A 19 -2.98 7.34 -28.94
CA VAL A 19 -3.97 6.77 -28.04
C VAL A 19 -3.16 5.73 -27.28
N GLY A 20 -2.53 6.17 -26.20
CA GLY A 20 -1.96 5.28 -25.21
C GLY A 20 -3.10 4.36 -24.87
N SER A 21 -2.97 3.09 -25.26
CA SER A 21 -3.89 2.05 -24.89
C SER A 21 -3.95 2.12 -23.38
N ALA A 22 -5.04 2.69 -22.87
CA ALA A 22 -5.45 2.46 -21.51
C ALA A 22 -5.69 0.96 -21.46
N GLN A 23 -4.66 0.19 -21.11
CA GLN A 23 -4.84 -1.14 -20.56
C GLN A 23 -5.78 -0.89 -19.38
N ALA A 24 -7.07 -1.06 -19.61
CA ALA A 24 -8.03 -1.13 -18.55
C ALA A 24 -7.48 -2.27 -17.68
N CYS A 25 -7.01 -1.95 -16.47
CA CYS A 25 -6.41 -2.91 -15.53
C CYS A 25 -7.46 -3.91 -14.99
N VAL A 26 -8.50 -4.19 -15.78
CA VAL A 26 -9.58 -5.11 -15.54
C VAL A 26 -8.97 -6.51 -15.60
N GLY A 27 -8.70 -7.09 -14.43
CA GLY A 27 -8.31 -8.49 -14.28
C GLY A 27 -7.04 -8.74 -13.49
N ARG A 28 -6.18 -7.74 -13.25
CA ARG A 28 -4.98 -7.94 -12.43
C ARG A 28 -5.35 -8.09 -10.95
N ILE A 29 -4.80 -9.11 -10.30
CA ILE A 29 -4.94 -9.30 -8.85
C ILE A 29 -3.87 -8.45 -8.15
N LEU A 30 -4.27 -7.68 -7.14
CA LEU A 30 -3.34 -7.03 -6.22
C LEU A 30 -3.18 -7.88 -4.96
N TYR A 31 -1.98 -7.87 -4.38
CA TYR A 31 -1.70 -8.62 -3.17
C TYR A 31 -1.32 -7.70 -2.00
N VAL A 32 -2.06 -7.79 -0.91
CA VAL A 32 -1.65 -7.26 0.39
C VAL A 32 -0.81 -8.34 1.08
N GLY A 33 0.44 -8.04 1.38
CA GLY A 33 1.30 -8.93 2.16
C GLY A 33 1.20 -8.65 3.65
N ALA A 34 1.24 -9.71 4.46
CA ALA A 34 1.30 -9.60 5.92
C ALA A 34 2.02 -10.80 6.55
N LEU A 35 2.52 -10.64 7.77
CA LEU A 35 2.93 -11.79 8.57
C LEU A 35 1.70 -12.57 9.05
N ASP A 36 1.83 -13.89 9.19
CA ASP A 36 0.75 -14.76 9.66
C ASP A 36 0.52 -14.69 11.18
N THR A 37 0.20 -13.49 11.66
CA THR A 37 -0.04 -13.17 13.07
C THR A 37 -1.45 -12.62 13.26
N PRO A 38 -2.03 -12.64 14.47
CA PRO A 38 -3.36 -12.05 14.71
C PRO A 38 -3.49 -10.61 14.23
N ASP A 39 -2.45 -9.80 14.49
CA ASP A 39 -2.39 -8.42 14.02
C ASP A 39 -2.26 -8.32 12.49
N GLY A 40 -1.28 -9.02 11.90
CA GLY A 40 -1.09 -9.02 10.46
C GLY A 40 -2.35 -9.44 9.68
N ARG A 41 -3.07 -10.46 10.16
CA ARG A 41 -4.35 -10.91 9.59
C ARG A 41 -5.42 -9.83 9.65
N VAL A 42 -5.62 -9.19 10.80
CA VAL A 42 -6.65 -8.13 10.95
C VAL A 42 -6.33 -6.94 10.07
N MET A 43 -5.09 -6.46 10.12
CA MET A 43 -4.68 -5.28 9.35
C MET A 43 -4.73 -5.55 7.84
N ALA A 44 -4.35 -6.74 7.37
CA ALA A 44 -4.47 -7.11 5.97
C ALA A 44 -5.94 -7.19 5.51
N GLU A 45 -6.82 -7.80 6.31
CA GLU A 45 -8.25 -7.88 6.00
C GLU A 45 -8.91 -6.50 5.96
N LEU A 46 -8.50 -5.55 6.83
CA LEU A 46 -8.95 -4.16 6.77
C LEU A 46 -8.64 -3.52 5.41
N LEU A 47 -7.41 -3.67 4.92
CA LEU A 47 -7.01 -3.11 3.62
C LEU A 47 -7.74 -3.81 2.47
N VAL A 48 -7.77 -5.14 2.46
CA VAL A 48 -8.37 -5.93 1.38
C VAL A 48 -9.87 -5.68 1.25
N LEU A 49 -10.62 -5.75 2.36
CA LEU A 49 -12.06 -5.49 2.34
C LEU A 49 -12.36 -4.06 1.92
N LEU A 50 -11.63 -3.08 2.46
CA LEU A 50 -11.84 -1.68 2.12
C LEU A 50 -11.61 -1.42 0.63
N ILE A 51 -10.54 -1.97 0.04
CA ILE A 51 -10.27 -1.79 -1.39
C ILE A 51 -11.33 -2.50 -2.24
N ASN A 52 -11.59 -3.78 -1.96
CA ASN A 52 -12.51 -4.60 -2.75
C ASN A 52 -13.92 -3.98 -2.79
N GLU A 53 -14.48 -3.62 -1.63
CA GLU A 53 -15.84 -3.08 -1.53
C GLU A 53 -15.97 -1.67 -2.13
N ARG A 54 -14.90 -0.86 -2.10
CA ARG A 54 -14.94 0.54 -2.58
C ARG A 54 -14.59 0.72 -4.05
N THR A 55 -13.96 -0.28 -4.66
CA THR A 55 -13.41 -0.14 -6.02
C THR A 55 -13.78 -1.27 -6.97
N GLY A 56 -14.20 -2.43 -6.45
CA GLY A 56 -14.35 -3.65 -7.26
C GLY A 56 -13.02 -4.25 -7.75
N THR A 57 -11.87 -3.73 -7.31
CA THR A 57 -10.56 -4.32 -7.57
C THR A 57 -10.49 -5.70 -6.92
N ASN A 58 -9.80 -6.66 -7.54
CA ASN A 58 -9.56 -7.97 -6.95
C ASN A 58 -8.27 -7.94 -6.12
N VAL A 59 -8.40 -7.70 -4.82
CA VAL A 59 -7.27 -7.73 -3.87
C VAL A 59 -7.34 -8.99 -3.02
N LYS A 60 -6.20 -9.66 -2.83
CA LYS A 60 -6.02 -10.85 -2.00
C LYS A 60 -4.91 -10.66 -0.98
N ILE A 61 -4.88 -11.52 0.04
CA ILE A 61 -3.81 -11.54 1.05
C ILE A 61 -2.78 -12.60 0.69
N ARG A 62 -1.49 -12.30 0.88
CA ARG A 62 -0.40 -13.28 0.93
C ARG A 62 0.27 -13.22 2.29
N PHE A 63 0.25 -14.33 3.01
CA PHE A 63 0.94 -14.44 4.29
C PHE A 63 2.39 -14.87 4.11
N MET A 64 3.26 -14.32 4.95
CA MET A 64 4.69 -14.60 4.99
C MET A 64 5.09 -15.00 6.41
N ASP A 65 6.14 -15.82 6.53
CA ASP A 65 6.56 -16.30 7.86
C ASP A 65 7.34 -15.24 8.64
N ASN A 66 8.05 -14.35 7.92
CA ASN A 66 8.92 -13.33 8.51
C ASN A 66 9.08 -12.11 7.60
N ASN A 67 9.68 -11.05 8.16
CA ASN A 67 9.89 -9.79 7.47
C ASN A 67 10.82 -9.91 6.26
N ASP A 68 11.83 -10.80 6.28
CA ASP A 68 12.73 -10.97 5.14
C ASP A 68 11.98 -11.50 3.91
N GLN A 69 11.12 -12.49 4.10
CA GLN A 69 10.23 -13.00 3.05
C GLN A 69 9.24 -11.92 2.58
N LEU A 70 8.65 -11.16 3.50
CA LEU A 70 7.75 -10.05 3.19
C LEU A 70 8.42 -9.01 2.29
N TYR A 71 9.63 -8.56 2.64
CA TYR A 71 10.40 -7.60 1.85
C TYR A 71 10.91 -8.17 0.54
N ALA A 72 11.25 -9.45 0.48
CA ALA A 72 11.62 -10.12 -0.76
C ALA A 72 10.43 -10.13 -1.74
N ALA A 73 9.24 -10.50 -1.27
CA ALA A 73 8.01 -10.46 -2.04
C ALA A 73 7.64 -9.04 -2.48
N LEU A 74 7.86 -8.02 -1.62
CA LEU A 74 7.56 -6.63 -1.95
C LEU A 74 8.41 -6.11 -3.11
N LYS A 75 9.62 -6.66 -3.27
CA LYS A 75 10.57 -6.33 -4.36
C LYS A 75 10.39 -7.20 -5.60
N ALA A 76 9.68 -8.32 -5.48
CA ALA A 76 9.51 -9.25 -6.59
C ALA A 76 8.76 -8.60 -7.78
N LEU A 77 9.12 -9.03 -8.99
CA LEU A 77 8.52 -8.53 -10.23
C LEU A 77 7.49 -9.51 -10.80
N ASP A 78 7.70 -10.81 -10.61
CA ASP A 78 6.78 -11.87 -11.03
C ASP A 78 5.49 -11.82 -10.20
N GLU A 79 4.35 -11.85 -10.86
CA GLU A 79 3.03 -11.81 -10.22
C GLU A 79 2.85 -12.93 -9.21
N LYS A 80 3.44 -14.10 -9.45
CA LYS A 80 3.29 -15.26 -8.55
C LYS A 80 3.92 -15.05 -7.16
N ASP A 81 4.94 -14.20 -7.07
CA ASP A 81 5.72 -13.95 -5.83
C ASP A 81 5.47 -12.54 -5.26
N ARG A 82 5.02 -11.59 -6.08
CA ARG A 82 4.90 -10.18 -5.68
C ARG A 82 3.85 -9.91 -4.60
N ILE A 83 4.14 -8.93 -3.75
CA ILE A 83 3.11 -8.20 -3.00
C ILE A 83 3.16 -6.73 -3.39
N ASP A 84 2.01 -6.08 -3.34
CA ASP A 84 1.80 -4.72 -3.86
C ASP A 84 1.61 -3.70 -2.74
N ILE A 85 1.08 -4.15 -1.61
CA ILE A 85 0.71 -3.35 -0.45
C ILE A 85 1.15 -4.09 0.82
N ILE A 86 1.72 -3.37 1.80
CA ILE A 86 1.96 -3.89 3.15
C ILE A 86 1.53 -2.87 4.21
N VAL A 87 1.43 -3.32 5.46
CA VAL A 87 1.45 -2.44 6.62
C VAL A 87 2.86 -2.43 7.18
N GLU A 88 3.42 -1.24 7.34
CA GLU A 88 4.76 -1.07 7.91
C GLU A 88 4.75 -0.03 9.02
N ASP A 89 5.69 -0.19 9.95
CA ASP A 89 5.96 0.76 11.02
C ASP A 89 7.35 1.38 10.91
N THR A 90 7.50 2.58 11.48
CA THR A 90 8.77 3.31 11.40
C THR A 90 9.92 2.57 12.08
N ALA A 91 9.66 1.76 13.11
CA ALA A 91 10.72 1.03 13.80
C ALA A 91 11.40 0.01 12.87
N ASN A 92 10.61 -0.83 12.22
CA ASN A 92 11.11 -1.79 11.25
C ASN A 92 11.65 -1.09 9.99
N ALA A 93 11.02 0.01 9.57
CA ALA A 93 11.49 0.78 8.42
C ALA A 93 12.93 1.31 8.61
N MET A 94 13.23 1.87 9.79
CA MET A 94 14.58 2.35 10.12
C MET A 94 15.60 1.20 10.17
N ALA A 95 15.21 0.04 10.71
CA ALA A 95 16.05 -1.15 10.71
C ALA A 95 16.40 -1.62 9.27
N ILE A 96 15.41 -1.67 8.37
CA ILE A 96 15.61 -2.03 6.96
C ILE A 96 16.51 -1.02 6.23
N LEU A 97 16.36 0.27 6.54
CA LEU A 97 17.21 1.34 5.99
C LEU A 97 18.60 1.39 6.62
N LYS A 98 18.83 0.65 7.72
CA LYS A 98 20.03 0.70 8.55
C LYS A 98 20.30 2.12 9.07
N LEU A 99 19.25 2.78 9.53
CA LEU A 99 19.28 4.12 10.12
C LEU A 99 18.91 4.06 11.60
N GLU A 100 19.48 4.97 12.38
CA GLU A 100 19.15 5.10 13.80
C GLU A 100 17.75 5.69 14.01
N ARG A 101 17.06 5.23 15.04
CA ARG A 101 15.73 5.75 15.44
C ARG A 101 15.84 7.21 15.86
N LYS A 102 14.78 8.00 15.61
CA LYS A 102 14.64 9.35 16.17
C LYS A 102 13.64 9.37 17.31
N SER A 103 13.83 10.28 18.27
CA SER A 103 12.88 10.52 19.35
C SER A 103 11.59 11.20 18.87
N ASP A 104 11.69 12.05 17.85
CA ASP A 104 10.55 12.65 17.17
C ASP A 104 10.03 11.69 16.09
N LEU A 105 8.83 11.15 16.32
CA LEU A 105 8.21 10.15 15.45
C LEU A 105 7.78 10.74 14.09
N ASP A 106 7.41 12.01 14.03
CA ASP A 106 7.00 12.64 12.79
C ASP A 106 8.22 12.94 11.90
N ALA A 107 9.35 13.32 12.52
CA ALA A 107 10.63 13.43 11.84
C ALA A 107 11.16 12.06 11.37
N GLU A 108 11.01 11.01 12.19
CA GLU A 108 11.38 9.65 11.81
C GLU A 108 10.55 9.15 10.62
N LEU A 109 9.23 9.35 10.66
CA LEU A 109 8.35 9.03 9.55
C LEU A 109 8.79 9.78 8.29
N THR A 110 9.06 11.09 8.39
CA THR A 110 9.49 11.89 7.24
C THR A 110 10.76 11.31 6.60
N GLU A 111 11.76 10.94 7.40
CA GLU A 111 12.98 10.32 6.88
C GLU A 111 12.72 8.94 6.25
N ALA A 112 11.90 8.10 6.89
CA ALA A 112 11.53 6.80 6.35
C ALA A 112 10.81 6.93 5.00
N LYS A 113 9.83 7.84 4.90
CA LYS A 113 9.07 8.12 3.67
C LYS A 113 10.00 8.50 2.52
N GLU A 114 10.88 9.47 2.74
CA GLU A 114 11.82 9.92 1.71
C GLU A 114 12.75 8.80 1.24
N ASN A 115 13.27 8.00 2.17
CA ASN A 115 14.19 6.92 1.83
C ASN A 115 13.50 5.77 1.09
N TYR A 116 12.29 5.37 1.50
CA TYR A 116 11.51 4.33 0.81
C TYR A 116 11.13 4.79 -0.59
N GLU A 117 10.74 6.05 -0.74
CA GLU A 117 10.35 6.62 -2.02
C GLU A 117 11.54 6.70 -3.00
N LYS A 118 12.71 7.14 -2.52
CA LYS A 118 13.92 7.30 -3.35
C LYS A 118 14.63 5.98 -3.66
N LYS A 119 14.67 5.04 -2.70
CA LYS A 119 15.49 3.83 -2.79
C LYS A 119 14.72 2.58 -3.21
N LEU A 120 13.41 2.54 -2.96
CA LEU A 120 12.61 1.32 -3.12
C LEU A 120 11.39 1.50 -4.03
N ASP A 121 11.12 2.72 -4.54
CA ASP A 121 9.90 3.04 -5.27
C ASP A 121 8.62 2.68 -4.49
N ILE A 122 8.64 2.86 -3.16
CA ILE A 122 7.51 2.58 -2.28
C ILE A 122 6.99 3.88 -1.67
N ILE A 123 5.69 4.07 -1.75
CA ILE A 123 4.98 5.24 -1.23
C ILE A 123 4.29 4.88 0.07
N TRP A 124 4.59 5.65 1.12
CA TRP A 124 3.89 5.61 2.39
C TRP A 124 2.62 6.46 2.30
N LEU A 125 1.48 5.85 2.62
CA LEU A 125 0.20 6.54 2.74
C LEU A 125 0.04 7.15 4.13
N ASN A 126 -1.16 7.64 4.45
CA ASN A 126 -1.40 8.29 5.72
C ASN A 126 -1.46 7.28 6.88
N PRO A 127 -0.91 7.62 8.07
CA PRO A 127 -0.89 6.72 9.22
C PRO A 127 -2.27 6.37 9.79
N PHE A 128 -2.39 5.17 10.35
CA PHE A 128 -3.64 4.65 10.92
C PHE A 128 -4.13 5.39 12.18
N GLY A 129 -3.21 5.93 12.99
CA GLY A 129 -3.51 6.72 14.18
C GLY A 129 -2.93 6.16 15.48
N PHE A 130 -2.79 4.84 15.60
CA PHE A 130 -2.15 4.19 16.73
C PHE A 130 -0.64 4.42 16.69
N LYS A 131 -0.01 4.52 17.87
CA LYS A 131 1.43 4.72 18.02
C LYS A 131 2.11 3.68 18.90
N ASN A 132 1.35 2.90 19.66
CA ASN A 132 1.86 2.08 20.76
C ASN A 132 1.70 0.56 20.51
N ARG A 133 1.79 0.11 19.25
CA ARG A 133 1.68 -1.31 18.84
C ARG A 133 2.60 -2.24 19.65
N GLY A 134 3.83 -1.80 19.94
CA GLY A 134 4.82 -2.53 20.75
C GLY A 134 4.92 -2.05 22.21
N GLY A 135 3.94 -1.28 22.70
CA GLY A 135 3.97 -0.58 23.99
C GLY A 135 4.62 0.80 23.94
N LYS A 136 4.42 1.61 24.99
CA LYS A 136 4.82 3.03 25.03
C LYS A 136 6.33 3.27 24.85
N ALA A 137 7.15 2.37 25.38
CA ALA A 137 8.61 2.46 25.26
C ALA A 137 9.09 2.31 23.79
N ASN A 138 8.29 1.69 22.93
CA ASN A 138 8.61 1.40 21.55
C ASN A 138 7.58 2.04 20.61
N SER A 139 7.29 3.32 20.84
CA SER A 139 6.34 4.06 20.00
C SER A 139 6.82 4.10 18.54
N THR A 140 5.89 3.97 17.61
CA THR A 140 6.15 3.95 16.17
C THR A 140 4.94 4.48 15.42
N ILE A 141 5.11 4.91 14.17
CA ILE A 141 3.99 5.27 13.30
C ILE A 141 3.81 4.16 12.27
N SER A 142 2.59 3.63 12.17
CA SER A 142 2.25 2.61 11.16
C SER A 142 1.35 3.18 10.07
N ALA A 143 1.63 2.80 8.82
CA ALA A 143 0.87 3.22 7.66
C ALA A 143 0.80 2.11 6.59
N PRO A 144 -0.16 2.17 5.66
CA PRO A 144 -0.08 1.38 4.43
C PRO A 144 1.07 1.88 3.55
N LEU A 145 1.89 0.96 3.04
CA LEU A 145 2.89 1.21 2.02
C LEU A 145 2.42 0.58 0.72
N VAL A 146 2.54 1.31 -0.39
CA VAL A 146 2.12 0.86 -1.71
C VAL A 146 3.25 1.11 -2.70
N ARG A 147 3.53 0.13 -3.57
CA ARG A 147 4.51 0.34 -4.64
C ARG A 147 4.07 1.45 -5.60
N ARG A 148 5.02 2.25 -6.10
CA ARG A 148 4.75 3.36 -7.02
C ARG A 148 4.09 2.89 -8.31
N ASP A 149 4.52 1.76 -8.89
CA ASP A 149 3.94 1.18 -10.10
C ASP A 149 2.46 0.79 -9.91
N VAL A 150 2.09 0.39 -8.69
CA VAL A 150 0.69 0.09 -8.33
C VAL A 150 -0.13 1.37 -8.29
N LEU A 151 0.39 2.46 -7.71
CA LEU A 151 -0.33 3.74 -7.67
C LEU A 151 -0.50 4.39 -9.05
N THR A 152 0.42 4.17 -9.99
CA THR A 152 0.25 4.59 -11.38
C THR A 152 -0.95 3.90 -12.05
N ASN A 153 -1.15 2.61 -11.78
CA ASN A 153 -2.22 1.81 -12.39
C ASN A 153 -3.55 1.88 -11.60
N PHE A 154 -3.47 2.15 -10.29
CA PHE A 154 -4.61 2.19 -9.37
C PHE A 154 -4.62 3.52 -8.59
N PRO A 155 -4.81 4.67 -9.25
CA PRO A 155 -4.69 6.00 -8.63
C PRO A 155 -5.76 6.30 -7.57
N LEU A 156 -6.81 5.48 -7.47
CA LEU A 156 -7.83 5.60 -6.42
C LEU A 156 -7.40 5.01 -5.06
N LEU A 157 -6.36 4.16 -5.02
CA LEU A 157 -5.93 3.50 -3.79
C LEU A 157 -5.59 4.46 -2.65
N PRO A 158 -4.84 5.56 -2.86
CA PRO A 158 -4.54 6.49 -1.77
C PRO A 158 -5.81 7.09 -1.17
N ARG A 159 -6.78 7.49 -2.01
CA ARG A 159 -8.07 8.03 -1.54
C ARG A 159 -8.86 7.01 -0.73
N VAL A 160 -8.83 5.75 -1.12
CA VAL A 160 -9.55 4.66 -0.44
C VAL A 160 -8.87 4.30 0.87
N LEU A 161 -7.57 4.01 0.84
CA LEU A 161 -6.80 3.58 2.01
C LEU A 161 -6.66 4.68 3.06
N ASN A 162 -6.54 5.95 2.66
CA ASN A 162 -6.50 7.07 3.59
C ASN A 162 -7.80 7.28 4.37
N LYS A 163 -8.89 6.54 4.10
CA LYS A 163 -10.05 6.50 5.01
C LYS A 163 -9.70 5.95 6.39
N LEU A 164 -8.71 5.06 6.47
CA LEU A 164 -8.21 4.52 7.74
C LEU A 164 -7.30 5.51 8.47
N SER A 165 -6.96 6.65 7.84
CA SER A 165 -6.08 7.66 8.42
C SER A 165 -6.67 8.20 9.72
N GLY A 166 -5.94 8.03 10.83
CA GLY A 166 -6.39 8.44 12.16
C GLY A 166 -7.64 7.71 12.69
N ALA A 167 -8.15 6.71 11.98
CA ALA A 167 -9.39 6.01 12.34
C ALA A 167 -9.18 4.89 13.36
N ILE A 168 -7.94 4.46 13.56
CA ILE A 168 -7.56 3.35 14.43
C ILE A 168 -6.66 3.92 15.53
N SER A 169 -7.24 4.29 16.67
CA SER A 169 -6.49 4.72 17.86
C SER A 169 -5.77 3.53 18.52
N ASP A 170 -4.91 3.79 19.51
CA ASP A 170 -4.27 2.71 20.30
C ASP A 170 -5.29 1.78 20.98
N GLU A 171 -6.39 2.34 21.49
CA GLU A 171 -7.47 1.57 22.12
C GLU A 171 -8.20 0.71 21.09
N THR A 172 -8.57 1.30 19.94
CA THR A 172 -9.21 0.57 18.84
C THR A 172 -8.29 -0.54 18.34
N TYR A 173 -7.02 -0.26 18.09
CA TYR A 173 -6.04 -1.26 17.68
C TYR A 173 -5.99 -2.42 18.69
N THR A 174 -5.89 -2.11 19.98
CA THR A 174 -5.83 -3.11 21.05
C THR A 174 -7.08 -3.99 21.10
N ASP A 175 -8.26 -3.39 20.96
CA ASP A 175 -9.54 -4.12 20.91
C ASP A 175 -9.60 -5.08 19.70
N LEU A 176 -9.31 -4.58 18.49
CA LEU A 176 -9.32 -5.38 17.26
C LEU A 176 -8.38 -6.59 17.36
N ILE A 177 -7.16 -6.39 17.88
CA ILE A 177 -6.18 -7.48 18.00
C ILE A 177 -6.54 -8.44 19.12
N SER A 178 -7.16 -7.96 20.20
CA SER A 178 -7.62 -8.82 21.30
C SER A 178 -8.71 -9.78 20.85
N LYS A 179 -9.68 -9.31 20.04
CA LYS A 179 -10.71 -10.16 19.42
C LYS A 179 -10.09 -11.26 18.54
N ALA A 180 -9.08 -10.92 17.74
CA ALA A 180 -8.39 -11.90 16.92
C ALA A 180 -7.65 -12.95 17.77
N LYS A 181 -7.04 -12.53 18.87
CA LYS A 181 -6.37 -13.43 19.82
C LYS A 181 -7.35 -14.33 20.58
N SER A 182 -8.58 -13.89 20.83
CA SER A 182 -9.63 -14.71 21.44
C SER A 182 -10.29 -15.69 20.47
N GLY A 183 -9.90 -15.69 19.19
CA GLY A 183 -10.32 -16.67 18.19
C GLY A 183 -11.31 -16.13 17.15
N ASP A 184 -11.69 -14.85 17.22
CA ASP A 184 -12.55 -14.25 16.20
C ASP A 184 -11.82 -14.19 14.85
N LYS A 185 -12.55 -14.44 13.76
CA LYS A 185 -11.96 -14.41 12.42
C LYS A 185 -11.59 -12.98 12.05
N ALA A 186 -10.33 -12.76 11.67
CA ALA A 186 -9.82 -11.45 11.23
C ALA A 186 -10.72 -10.75 10.19
N LYS A 187 -11.24 -11.51 9.21
CA LYS A 187 -12.19 -11.00 8.23
C LYS A 187 -13.47 -10.42 8.84
N ASN A 188 -14.01 -11.06 9.87
CA ASN A 188 -15.22 -10.58 10.55
C ASN A 188 -14.91 -9.31 11.35
N ILE A 189 -13.82 -9.32 12.13
CA ILE A 189 -13.34 -8.15 12.88
C ILE A 189 -13.16 -6.94 11.97
N ALA A 190 -12.45 -7.12 10.85
CA ALA A 190 -12.23 -6.06 9.87
C ALA A 190 -13.54 -5.56 9.25
N LYS A 191 -14.44 -6.48 8.86
CA LYS A 191 -15.73 -6.12 8.27
C LYS A 191 -16.61 -5.33 9.23
N ASP A 192 -16.67 -5.73 10.49
CA ASP A 192 -17.48 -5.08 11.50
C ASP A 192 -16.95 -3.67 11.81
N PHE A 193 -15.63 -3.53 11.98
CA PHE A 193 -14.99 -2.23 12.14
C PHE A 193 -15.27 -1.28 10.95
N LEU A 194 -15.08 -1.76 9.72
CA LEU A 194 -15.29 -0.94 8.52
C LEU A 194 -16.76 -0.49 8.38
N LYS A 195 -17.72 -1.34 8.74
CA LYS A 195 -19.14 -0.99 8.78
C LYS A 195 -19.47 0.03 9.86
N GLU A 196 -18.93 -0.16 11.06
CA GLU A 196 -19.12 0.77 12.18
C GLU A 196 -18.63 2.19 11.81
N LYS A 197 -17.48 2.27 11.14
CA LYS A 197 -16.92 3.53 10.62
C LYS A 197 -17.60 4.05 9.35
N LYS A 198 -18.58 3.31 8.78
CA LYS A 198 -19.25 3.61 7.51
C LYS A 198 -18.27 3.75 6.34
N PHE A 199 -17.22 2.94 6.35
CA PHE A 199 -16.22 2.89 5.27
C PHE A 199 -16.63 1.93 4.16
N ILE A 200 -17.50 0.97 4.46
CA ILE A 200 -18.17 0.05 3.53
C ILE A 200 -19.65 -0.06 3.88
#